data_AF-A0A8J7T2H1-F1
#
_entry.id   AF-A0A8J7T2H1-F1
#
_cell.length_a   1.000
_cell.length_b   1.000
_cell.length_c   1.000
_cell.angle_alpha   90.00
_cell.angle_beta   90.00
_cell.angle_gamma   90.00
#
_symmetry.space_group_name_H-M   'P 1'
#
loop_
_entity.id
_entity.type
_entity.pdbx_description
1 polymer ?
#
loop_
_entity_poly.entity_id
_entity_poly.type
_entity_poly.pdbx_seq_one_letter_code
_entity_poly.pdbx_strand_id
1 'polypeptide(L)'
;MDAIFKALNDPARRAILDALRERDGQTLGELEARFPMSRFGVMKHLRVLEDAGLITTRKRGRFKDHYLNALPLQEVIDRWIEPLIATPAARAVLDLKARLEGSPMDQTTVTKPDYVMSTFIRCSRDALWEALRSPEAVPHYHFIAARSESDGT
;
A
#
# COMPACT_ATOMS: atom_id res chain seq x y z
N MET A 1 9.61 4.61 10.40
CA MET A 1 9.15 3.20 10.33
C MET A 1 8.44 2.77 11.61
N ASP A 2 8.89 3.17 12.81
CA ASP A 2 8.22 2.85 14.09
C ASP A 2 6.72 3.19 14.13
N ALA A 3 6.34 4.33 13.55
CA ALA A 3 4.93 4.72 13.45
C ALA A 3 4.09 3.71 12.65
N ILE A 4 4.65 3.11 11.59
CA ILE A 4 4.01 2.09 10.77
C ILE A 4 3.77 0.83 11.61
N PHE A 5 4.81 0.29 12.25
CA PHE A 5 4.67 -0.92 13.06
C PHE A 5 3.75 -0.71 14.26
N LYS A 6 3.86 0.44 14.93
CA LYS A 6 2.96 0.81 16.02
C LYS A 6 1.51 0.93 15.54
N ALA A 7 1.28 1.48 14.35
CA ALA A 7 -0.03 1.53 13.73
C ALA A 7 -0.54 0.12 13.37
N LEU A 8 0.28 -0.76 12.81
CA LEU A 8 -0.12 -2.11 12.42
C LEU A 8 -0.31 -3.07 13.60
N ASN A 9 0.19 -2.74 14.80
CA ASN A 9 0.06 -3.57 16.00
C ASN A 9 -1.37 -3.65 16.59
N ASP A 10 -2.36 -3.02 15.96
CA ASP A 10 -3.75 -3.01 16.43
C ASP A 10 -4.67 -3.66 15.39
N PRO A 11 -5.45 -4.69 15.78
CA PRO A 11 -6.32 -5.41 14.86
C PRO A 11 -7.41 -4.52 14.23
N ALA A 12 -7.93 -3.53 14.92
CA ALA A 12 -8.92 -2.62 14.35
C ALA A 12 -8.31 -1.75 13.24
N ARG A 13 -7.06 -1.32 13.41
CA ARG A 13 -6.35 -0.56 12.37
C ARG A 13 -6.06 -1.41 11.14
N ARG A 14 -5.64 -2.68 11.33
CA ARG A 14 -5.49 -3.63 10.22
C ARG A 14 -6.81 -3.86 9.48
N ALA A 15 -7.90 -4.07 10.21
CA ALA A 15 -9.22 -4.24 9.62
C ALA A 15 -9.70 -3.01 8.82
N ILE A 16 -9.36 -1.79 9.25
CA ILE A 16 -9.62 -0.56 8.48
C ILE A 16 -8.80 -0.53 7.19
N LEU A 17 -7.53 -0.92 7.23
CA LEU A 17 -6.68 -0.99 6.03
C LEU A 17 -7.18 -2.06 5.07
N ASP A 18 -7.61 -3.23 5.56
CA ASP A 18 -8.21 -4.30 4.77
C ASP A 18 -9.51 -3.82 4.11
N ALA A 19 -10.34 -3.09 4.85
CA ALA A 19 -11.56 -2.48 4.33
C ALA A 19 -11.29 -1.48 3.20
N LEU A 20 -10.24 -0.66 3.33
CA LEU A 20 -9.81 0.30 2.30
C LEU A 20 -9.16 -0.38 1.10
N ARG A 21 -8.46 -1.50 1.33
CA ARG A 21 -7.92 -2.36 0.28
C ARG A 21 -9.04 -2.97 -0.57
N GLU A 22 -10.09 -3.47 0.07
CA GLU A 22 -11.24 -4.05 -0.62
C GLU A 22 -12.01 -2.98 -1.42
N ARG A 23 -12.19 -1.80 -0.84
CA ARG A 23 -12.83 -0.66 -1.50
C ARG A 23 -12.16 0.64 -1.08
N ASP A 24 -11.46 1.25 -2.01
CA ASP A 24 -10.78 2.51 -1.73
C ASP A 24 -11.72 3.73 -1.77
N GLY A 25 -11.29 4.86 -1.21
CA GLY A 25 -12.04 6.13 -1.27
C GLY A 25 -13.32 6.16 -0.45
N GLN A 26 -13.30 5.56 0.75
CA GLN A 26 -14.44 5.51 1.67
C GLN A 26 -14.52 6.76 2.57
N THR A 27 -15.73 7.26 2.79
CA THR A 27 -16.01 8.29 3.78
C THR A 27 -15.94 7.75 5.20
N LEU A 28 -15.83 8.64 6.18
CA LEU A 28 -15.92 8.27 7.60
C LEU A 28 -17.23 7.53 7.94
N GLY A 29 -18.36 7.94 7.35
CA GLY A 29 -19.65 7.29 7.60
C GLY A 29 -19.73 5.87 7.04
N GLU A 30 -19.13 5.63 5.87
CA GLU A 30 -19.06 4.28 5.29
C GLU A 30 -18.15 3.37 6.11
N LEU A 31 -17.01 3.88 6.60
CA LEU A 31 -16.13 3.11 7.47
C LEU A 31 -16.78 2.84 8.83
N GLU A 32 -17.46 3.82 9.42
CA GLU A 32 -18.21 3.66 10.68
C GLU A 32 -19.21 2.51 10.61
N ALA A 33 -19.95 2.37 9.50
CA ALA A 33 -20.93 1.31 9.32
C ALA A 33 -20.32 -0.11 9.27
N ARG A 34 -19.01 -0.24 9.04
CA ARG A 34 -18.32 -1.54 8.88
C ARG A 34 -17.74 -2.11 10.16
N PHE A 35 -17.65 -1.32 11.23
CA PHE A 35 -16.95 -1.74 12.45
C PHE A 35 -17.85 -1.62 13.69
N PRO A 36 -17.78 -2.57 14.62
CA PRO A 36 -18.54 -2.53 15.88
C PRO A 36 -17.86 -1.59 16.89
N MET A 37 -17.66 -0.32 16.51
CA MET A 37 -17.07 0.71 17.36
C MET A 37 -17.72 2.07 17.13
N SER A 38 -17.55 3.00 18.06
CA SER A 38 -18.09 4.34 17.90
C SER A 38 -17.41 5.10 16.77
N ARG A 39 -18.12 6.07 16.19
CA ARG A 39 -17.55 7.05 15.26
C ARG A 39 -16.23 7.65 15.73
N PHE A 40 -16.15 8.00 17.02
CA PHE A 40 -14.94 8.55 17.63
C PHE A 40 -13.80 7.53 17.64
N GLY A 41 -14.09 6.25 17.89
CA GLY A 41 -13.14 5.15 17.76
C GLY A 41 -12.55 5.08 16.35
N VAL A 42 -13.41 5.04 15.33
CA VAL A 42 -12.98 5.03 13.91
C VAL A 42 -12.11 6.26 13.59
N MET A 43 -12.53 7.46 14.01
CA MET A 43 -11.75 8.69 13.80
C MET A 43 -10.36 8.60 14.44
N LYS A 44 -10.26 8.08 15.66
CA LYS A 44 -8.97 7.90 16.35
C LYS A 44 -8.06 6.95 15.58
N HIS A 45 -8.60 5.84 15.09
CA HIS A 45 -7.83 4.88 14.30
C HIS A 45 -7.38 5.48 12.97
N LEU A 46 -8.27 6.17 12.24
CA LEU A 46 -7.94 6.86 11.00
C LEU A 46 -6.85 7.91 11.21
N ARG A 47 -6.90 8.66 12.32
CA ARG A 47 -5.86 9.63 12.63
C ARG A 47 -4.49 8.98 12.80
N VAL A 48 -4.41 7.89 13.56
CA VAL A 48 -3.16 7.13 13.75
C VAL A 48 -2.63 6.58 12.42
N LEU A 49 -3.53 6.09 11.56
CA LEU A 49 -3.16 5.59 10.23
C LEU A 49 -2.67 6.72 9.31
N GLU A 50 -3.31 7.89 9.34
CA GLU A 50 -2.93 9.08 8.56
C GLU A 50 -1.57 9.62 9.04
N ASP A 51 -1.35 9.68 10.36
CA ASP A 51 -0.08 10.11 10.97
C ASP A 51 1.06 9.11 10.66
N ALA A 52 0.75 7.82 10.50
CA ALA A 52 1.71 6.80 10.05
C ALA A 52 1.90 6.78 8.52
N GLY A 53 1.16 7.61 7.77
CA GLY A 53 1.18 7.68 6.32
C GLY A 53 0.49 6.50 5.61
N LEU A 54 -0.08 5.55 6.35
CA LEU A 54 -0.71 4.33 5.81
C LEU A 54 -2.05 4.59 5.13
N ILE A 55 -2.65 5.76 5.37
CA ILE A 55 -3.77 6.26 4.59
C ILE A 55 -3.49 7.70 4.16
N THR A 56 -4.12 8.10 3.05
CA THR A 56 -4.19 9.49 2.60
C THR A 56 -5.65 9.91 2.46
N THR A 57 -5.91 11.21 2.36
CA THR A 57 -7.28 11.71 2.38
C THR A 57 -7.51 12.76 1.30
N ARG A 58 -8.70 12.73 0.71
CA ARG A 58 -9.12 13.67 -0.34
C ARG A 58 -10.45 14.30 0.04
N LYS A 59 -10.53 15.62 -0.07
CA LYS A 59 -11.80 16.34 0.10
C LYS A 59 -12.62 16.23 -1.18
N ARG A 60 -13.87 15.78 -1.05
CA ARG A 60 -14.87 15.74 -2.12
C ARG A 60 -16.14 16.46 -1.66
N GLY A 61 -16.24 17.74 -2.02
CA GLY A 61 -17.31 18.61 -1.53
C GLY A 61 -17.29 18.74 0.00
N ARG A 62 -18.35 18.24 0.66
CA ARG A 62 -18.47 18.22 2.13
C ARG A 62 -17.88 16.96 2.76
N PHE A 63 -17.49 15.97 1.96
CA PHE A 63 -16.98 14.69 2.44
C PHE A 63 -15.45 14.64 2.42
N LYS A 64 -14.88 13.83 3.32
CA LYS A 64 -13.47 13.46 3.35
C LYS A 64 -13.42 11.96 3.03
N ASP A 65 -12.92 11.65 1.84
CA ASP A 65 -12.70 10.28 1.39
C ASP A 65 -11.30 9.84 1.88
N HIS A 66 -11.18 8.61 2.37
CA HIS A 66 -9.95 8.02 2.89
C HIS A 66 -9.48 6.96 1.92
N TYR A 67 -8.17 6.96 1.67
CA TYR A 67 -7.54 6.04 0.74
C TYR A 67 -6.42 5.28 1.39
N LEU A 68 -6.26 4.01 1.06
CA LEU A 68 -5.05 3.26 1.41
C LEU A 68 -3.84 3.90 0.73
N ASN A 69 -2.76 4.11 1.47
CA ASN A 69 -1.49 4.57 0.90
C ASN A 69 -0.44 3.46 1.04
N ALA A 70 -0.08 2.82 -0.06
CA ALA A 70 0.82 1.67 -0.04
C ALA A 70 2.32 2.03 0.08
N LEU A 71 2.70 3.29 -0.17
CA LEU A 71 4.11 3.70 -0.20
C LEU A 71 4.90 3.40 1.08
N PRO A 72 4.39 3.71 2.30
CA PRO A 72 5.14 3.38 3.51
C PRO A 72 5.34 1.88 3.69
N LEU A 73 4.43 1.05 3.17
CA LEU A 73 4.60 -0.40 3.17
C LEU A 73 5.62 -0.84 2.12
N GLN A 74 5.66 -0.20 0.96
CA GLN A 74 6.70 -0.44 -0.04
C GLN A 74 8.09 -0.13 0.52
N GLU A 75 8.26 0.98 1.24
CA GLU A 75 9.53 1.30 1.91
C GLU A 75 9.96 0.22 2.94
N VAL A 76 9.00 -0.42 3.62
CA VAL A 76 9.28 -1.56 4.51
C VAL A 76 9.71 -2.78 3.70
N ILE A 77 9.02 -3.06 2.60
CA ILE A 77 9.35 -4.16 1.68
C ILE A 77 10.77 -3.99 1.15
N ASP A 78 11.09 -2.84 0.56
CA ASP A 78 12.39 -2.57 -0.08
C ASP A 78 13.55 -2.69 0.91
N ARG A 79 13.35 -2.23 2.15
CA ARG A 79 14.41 -2.25 3.17
C ARG A 79 14.66 -3.62 3.77
N TRP A 80 13.60 -4.39 4.03
CA TRP A 80 13.69 -5.59 4.89
C TRP A 80 13.30 -6.89 4.18
N ILE A 81 12.37 -6.84 3.24
CA ILE A 81 11.84 -8.03 2.57
C ILE A 81 12.58 -8.31 1.27
N GLU A 82 12.81 -7.28 0.44
CA GLU A 82 13.48 -7.41 -0.85
C GLU A 82 14.87 -8.08 -0.74
N PRO A 83 15.74 -7.73 0.24
CA PRO A 83 17.03 -8.39 0.40
C PRO A 83 16.92 -9.90 0.72
N LEU A 84 15.82 -10.31 1.38
CA LEU A 84 15.55 -11.70 1.73
C LEU A 84 15.00 -12.50 0.54
N ILE A 85 14.42 -11.81 -0.44
CA ILE A 85 13.99 -12.41 -1.71
C ILE A 85 15.20 -12.59 -2.63
N ALA A 86 16.07 -11.58 -2.72
CA ALA A 86 17.27 -11.61 -3.56
C ALA A 86 18.29 -12.68 -3.13
N THR A 87 18.36 -13.01 -1.83
CA THR A 87 19.14 -14.13 -1.30
C THR A 87 18.21 -15.11 -0.58
N PRO A 88 17.62 -16.09 -1.30
CA PRO A 88 16.49 -16.88 -0.82
C PRO A 88 16.86 -17.95 0.23
N ALA A 89 17.95 -17.77 0.99
CA ALA A 89 18.36 -18.70 2.04
C ALA A 89 17.24 -18.92 3.07
N ALA A 90 16.54 -17.85 3.45
CA ALA A 90 15.36 -17.95 4.31
C ALA A 90 14.24 -18.79 3.67
N ARG A 91 14.01 -18.64 2.35
CA ARG A 91 13.02 -19.42 1.61
C ARG A 91 13.39 -20.90 1.57
N ALA A 92 14.65 -21.22 1.28
CA ALA A 92 15.14 -22.61 1.27
C ALA A 92 14.96 -23.32 2.62
N VAL A 93 15.16 -22.61 3.74
CA VAL A 93 14.93 -23.13 5.09
C VAL A 93 13.43 -23.36 5.35
N LEU A 94 12.56 -22.43 4.91
CA LEU A 94 11.11 -22.60 5.04
C LEU A 94 10.58 -23.76 4.19
N ASP A 95 11.10 -23.96 2.98
CA ASP A 95 10.73 -25.08 2.10
C ASP A 95 11.20 -26.41 2.68
N LEU A 96 12.42 -26.46 3.24
CA LEU A 96 12.91 -27.64 3.96
C LEU A 96 12.00 -27.98 5.15
N LYS A 97 11.64 -26.99 5.95
CA LYS A 97 10.71 -27.14 7.08
C LYS A 97 9.34 -27.64 6.60
N ALA A 98 8.74 -26.99 5.60
CA ALA A 98 7.44 -27.38 5.05
C ALA A 98 7.45 -28.80 4.47
N ARG A 99 8.55 -29.24 3.84
CA ARG A 99 8.72 -30.61 3.35
C ARG A 99 8.83 -31.64 4.47
N LEU A 100 9.50 -31.29 5.57
CA LEU A 100 9.60 -32.15 6.75
C LEU A 100 8.28 -32.19 7.55
N GLU A 101 7.47 -31.13 7.47
CA GLU A 101 6.23 -30.96 8.25
C GLU A 101 4.94 -31.20 7.45
N GLY A 102 5.00 -31.37 6.12
CA GLY A 102 3.87 -31.77 5.28
C GLY A 102 2.86 -30.69 4.89
N SER A 103 3.23 -29.40 4.80
CA SER A 103 2.27 -28.31 4.46
C SER A 103 2.38 -27.79 3.01
N PRO A 104 1.26 -27.67 2.25
CA PRO A 104 1.25 -27.08 0.92
C PRO A 104 1.09 -25.54 0.95
N MET A 105 1.69 -24.84 -0.03
CA MET A 105 1.73 -23.37 -0.16
C MET A 105 0.81 -22.93 -1.31
N ASP A 106 -0.09 -21.95 -1.07
CA ASP A 106 -1.08 -21.45 -2.03
C ASP A 106 -0.65 -20.11 -2.67
N GLN A 107 -0.98 -19.89 -3.94
CA GLN A 107 -0.64 -18.70 -4.73
C GLN A 107 -1.90 -18.06 -5.32
N THR A 108 -2.25 -16.86 -4.88
CA THR A 108 -3.44 -16.12 -5.34
C THR A 108 -3.07 -14.99 -6.30
N THR A 109 -3.70 -14.93 -7.47
CA THR A 109 -3.58 -13.90 -8.51
C THR A 109 -4.65 -12.81 -8.36
N VAL A 110 -4.29 -11.53 -8.57
CA VAL A 110 -5.17 -10.35 -8.43
C VAL A 110 -5.36 -9.62 -9.76
N THR A 111 -6.60 -9.24 -10.11
CA THR A 111 -7.03 -8.69 -11.42
C THR A 111 -7.57 -7.25 -11.37
N LYS A 112 -7.48 -6.52 -10.25
CA LYS A 112 -7.88 -5.10 -10.12
C LYS A 112 -6.85 -4.29 -9.30
N PRO A 113 -6.70 -2.96 -9.50
CA PRO A 113 -5.86 -2.15 -8.60
C PRO A 113 -6.52 -2.04 -7.21
N ASP A 114 -5.89 -2.65 -6.21
CA ASP A 114 -6.38 -2.73 -4.81
C ASP A 114 -5.99 -1.50 -3.95
N TYR A 115 -5.22 -0.54 -4.47
CA TYR A 115 -4.66 0.55 -3.65
C TYR A 115 -4.22 1.78 -4.45
N VAL A 116 -4.05 2.92 -3.75
CA VAL A 116 -3.48 4.17 -4.28
C VAL A 116 -2.12 4.43 -3.63
N MET A 117 -1.19 5.01 -4.39
CA MET A 117 0.12 5.47 -3.88
C MET A 117 0.17 6.99 -3.97
N SER A 118 0.39 7.66 -2.83
CA SER A 118 0.66 9.11 -2.80
C SER A 118 1.98 9.42 -2.10
N THR A 119 2.90 10.08 -2.82
CA THR A 119 4.16 10.63 -2.28
C THR A 119 4.29 12.10 -2.66
N PHE A 120 5.16 12.82 -1.94
CA PHE A 120 5.54 14.19 -2.26
C PHE A 120 6.97 14.22 -2.79
N ILE A 121 7.12 14.56 -4.07
CA ILE A 121 8.42 14.64 -4.74
C ILE A 121 8.84 16.10 -4.84
N ARG A 122 9.93 16.48 -4.18
CA ARG A 122 10.48 17.83 -4.28
C ARG A 122 11.27 17.96 -5.59
N CYS A 123 10.61 18.41 -6.64
CA CYS A 123 11.20 18.66 -7.96
C CYS A 123 10.48 19.82 -8.66
N SER A 124 11.02 20.31 -9.78
CA SER A 124 10.29 21.27 -10.63
C SER A 124 9.16 20.57 -11.39
N ARG A 125 8.15 21.34 -11.81
CA ARG A 125 7.04 20.81 -12.62
C ARG A 125 7.56 20.13 -13.89
N ASP A 126 8.53 20.74 -14.56
CA ASP A 126 9.05 20.23 -15.82
C ASP A 126 9.86 18.94 -15.60
N ALA A 127 10.62 18.85 -14.50
CA ALA A 127 11.32 17.61 -14.13
C ALA A 127 10.34 16.47 -13.81
N LEU A 128 9.23 16.76 -13.11
CA LEU A 128 8.17 15.78 -12.86
C LEU A 128 7.50 15.34 -14.17
N TRP A 129 7.20 16.30 -15.04
CA TRP A 129 6.52 16.07 -16.31
C TRP A 129 7.38 15.21 -17.24
N GLU A 130 8.68 15.48 -17.33
CA GLU A 130 9.63 14.64 -18.08
C GLU A 130 9.75 13.24 -17.48
N ALA A 131 9.90 13.12 -16.15
CA ALA A 131 10.00 11.83 -15.49
C ALA A 131 8.75 10.95 -15.72
N LEU A 132 7.55 11.54 -15.72
CA LEU A 132 6.30 10.80 -15.92
C LEU A 132 6.07 10.32 -17.36
N ARG A 133 6.66 10.99 -18.34
CA ARG A 133 6.48 10.69 -19.78
C ARG A 133 7.66 9.93 -20.39
N SER A 134 8.81 9.88 -19.71
CA SER A 134 9.99 9.19 -20.23
C SER A 134 9.74 7.69 -20.38
N PRO A 135 9.91 7.12 -21.59
CA PRO A 135 9.70 5.69 -21.80
C PRO A 135 10.66 4.79 -21.01
N GLU A 136 11.84 5.33 -20.68
CA GLU A 136 12.84 4.66 -19.86
C GLU A 136 12.46 4.70 -18.37
N ALA A 137 11.74 5.74 -17.92
CA ALA A 137 11.37 5.89 -16.53
C ALA A 137 10.09 5.12 -16.17
N VAL A 138 9.10 5.06 -17.07
CA VAL A 138 7.78 4.43 -16.82
C VAL A 138 7.86 3.00 -16.28
N PRO A 139 8.71 2.09 -16.78
CA PRO A 139 8.81 0.73 -16.23
C PRO A 139 9.25 0.67 -14.75
N HIS A 140 9.91 1.72 -14.25
CA HIS A 140 10.46 1.74 -12.90
C HIS A 140 9.44 2.12 -11.82
N TYR A 141 8.29 2.71 -12.19
CA TYR A 141 7.25 3.11 -11.24
C TYR A 141 5.84 2.62 -11.62
N HIS A 142 5.69 1.93 -12.74
CA HIS A 142 4.41 1.39 -13.19
C HIS A 142 4.36 -0.12 -12.95
N PHE A 143 3.65 -0.54 -11.90
CA PHE A 143 3.57 -1.91 -11.38
C PHE A 143 3.20 -3.02 -12.40
N ILE A 144 2.73 -2.68 -13.60
CA ILE A 144 2.29 -3.61 -14.66
C ILE A 144 3.07 -3.44 -15.98
N ALA A 145 3.79 -2.33 -16.19
CA ALA A 145 4.41 -2.05 -17.48
C ALA A 145 5.86 -2.55 -17.52
N ALA A 146 6.09 -3.72 -18.10
CA ALA A 146 7.44 -4.25 -18.33
C ALA A 146 8.21 -3.51 -19.45
N ARG A 147 7.52 -2.72 -20.26
CA ARG A 147 8.06 -1.90 -21.36
C ARG A 147 7.12 -0.73 -21.60
N SER A 148 7.66 0.42 -21.99
CA SER A 148 6.86 1.54 -22.46
C SER A 148 7.50 2.16 -23.70
N GLU A 149 6.67 2.65 -24.61
CA GLU A 149 7.06 3.30 -25.86
C GLU A 149 6.30 4.62 -25.96
N SER A 150 6.94 5.66 -26.49
CA SER A 150 6.33 6.99 -26.68
C SER A 150 6.39 7.36 -28.15
N ASP A 151 5.23 7.50 -28.78
CA ASP A 151 5.08 8.08 -30.11
C ASP A 151 5.02 9.61 -29.94
N GLY A 152 6.20 10.24 -29.90
CA GLY A 152 6.33 11.67 -29.64
C GLY A 152 5.50 12.52 -30.62
N THR A 153 4.53 13.26 -30.07
CA THR A 153 3.94 14.47 -30.67
C THR A 153 4.03 15.61 -29.68
#